data_AF-A0A7S2GW90-F1
#
_entry.id   AF-A0A7S2GW90-F1
#
_cell.length_a   1.000
_cell.length_b   1.000
_cell.length_c   1.000
_cell.angle_alpha   90.00
_cell.angle_beta   90.00
_cell.angle_gamma   90.00
#
_symmetry.space_group_name_H-M   'P 1'
#
loop_
_entity.id
_entity.type
_entity.pdbx_description
1 polymer ?
#
loop_
_entity_poly.entity_id
_entity_poly.type
_entity_poly.pdbx_seq_one_letter_code
_entity_poly.pdbx_strand_id
1 'polypeptide(L)'
;EIFDGLRKPAEKAGIEETPDQMWKFFIERVRNKLHIVLAMSPSGSTLALRCRNFPGMISGAVIDWYFTWPEDALTKVADFFLTEVKVRESERAGVTSHLVCAHQEVMTLAPKFSEQLRRFYSVTPKNYLDFISNYKAQLETNEKRVEQAINRLEGGLTKLVEAATAVDRMQVDLSKKKVIVAEKTETVTKLIENITAKKAIADVQQAEATVKERDATAQAAMIDVEKEKAAEALKAALPAVEAAARALESIDKNAINEVKNMPK
;
A
#
# COMPACT_ATOMS: atom_id res chain seq x y z
N GLU A 1 3.73 -76.21 -25.64
CA GLU A 1 3.32 -74.81 -25.37
C GLU A 1 2.44 -74.20 -26.46
N ILE A 2 2.94 -73.91 -27.67
CA ILE A 2 2.13 -73.25 -28.73
C ILE A 2 0.87 -74.06 -29.08
N PHE A 3 1.00 -75.37 -29.33
CA PHE A 3 -0.15 -76.22 -29.65
C PHE A 3 -1.11 -76.41 -28.47
N ASP A 4 -0.60 -76.47 -27.24
CA ASP A 4 -1.45 -76.58 -26.04
C ASP A 4 -2.34 -75.33 -25.88
N GLY A 5 -1.81 -74.15 -26.21
CA GLY A 5 -2.58 -72.90 -26.22
C GLY A 5 -3.60 -72.79 -27.37
N LEU A 6 -3.44 -73.57 -28.44
CA LEU A 6 -4.29 -73.54 -29.62
C LEU A 6 -5.40 -74.60 -29.62
N ARG A 7 -5.35 -75.64 -28.78
CA ARG A 7 -6.36 -76.73 -28.76
C ARG A 7 -7.79 -76.20 -28.61
N LYS A 8 -8.08 -75.42 -27.57
CA LYS A 8 -9.44 -74.89 -27.35
C LYS A 8 -9.92 -73.99 -28.50
N PRO A 9 -9.10 -73.05 -29.04
CA PRO A 9 -9.49 -72.30 -30.24
C PRO A 9 -9.67 -73.14 -31.50
N ALA A 10 -8.87 -74.19 -31.69
CA ALA A 10 -8.93 -75.08 -32.86
C ALA A 10 -10.16 -75.99 -32.82
N GLU A 11 -10.46 -76.56 -31.65
CA GLU A 11 -11.67 -77.35 -31.40
C GLU A 11 -12.94 -76.52 -31.69
N LYS A 12 -12.99 -75.28 -31.21
CA LYS A 12 -14.09 -74.34 -31.52
C LYS A 12 -14.22 -73.99 -33.01
N ALA A 13 -13.13 -74.08 -33.76
CA ALA A 13 -13.09 -73.82 -35.19
C ALA A 13 -13.31 -75.09 -36.03
N GLY A 14 -13.51 -76.26 -35.41
CA GLY A 14 -13.71 -77.54 -36.10
C GLY A 14 -12.45 -78.06 -36.80
N ILE A 15 -11.26 -77.64 -36.38
CA ILE A 15 -9.97 -78.08 -36.94
C ILE A 15 -9.55 -79.38 -36.24
N GLU A 16 -9.09 -80.38 -36.98
CA GLU A 16 -8.59 -81.64 -36.39
C GLU A 16 -7.24 -81.41 -35.70
N GLU A 17 -6.99 -82.09 -34.58
CA GLU A 17 -5.74 -81.98 -33.79
C GLU A 17 -4.55 -82.70 -34.46
N THR A 18 -4.42 -82.61 -35.78
CA THR A 18 -3.21 -83.04 -36.49
C THR A 18 -2.16 -81.92 -36.46
N PRO A 19 -0.86 -82.23 -36.30
CA PRO A 19 0.19 -81.20 -36.24
C PRO A 19 0.16 -80.21 -37.41
N ASP A 20 -0.12 -80.69 -38.62
CA ASP A 20 -0.16 -79.86 -39.83
C ASP A 20 -1.37 -78.90 -39.86
N GLN A 21 -2.56 -79.36 -39.48
CA GLN A 21 -3.75 -78.52 -39.43
C GLN A 21 -3.65 -77.50 -38.29
N MET A 22 -3.15 -77.90 -37.13
CA MET A 22 -2.91 -77.01 -35.99
C MET A 22 -1.89 -75.92 -36.33
N TRP A 23 -0.84 -76.25 -37.10
CA TRP A 23 0.14 -75.27 -37.56
C TRP A 23 -0.43 -74.30 -38.59
N LYS A 24 -1.21 -74.78 -39.57
CA LYS A 24 -1.93 -73.91 -40.52
C LYS A 24 -2.89 -72.97 -39.81
N PHE A 25 -3.68 -73.49 -38.88
CA PHE A 25 -4.61 -72.72 -38.06
C PHE A 25 -3.90 -71.65 -37.23
N PHE A 26 -2.73 -71.98 -36.66
CA PHE A 26 -1.90 -71.00 -35.97
C PHE A 26 -1.47 -69.85 -36.91
N ILE A 27 -0.89 -70.19 -38.07
CA ILE A 27 -0.39 -69.20 -39.03
C ILE A 27 -1.51 -68.28 -39.51
N GLU A 28 -2.67 -68.82 -39.88
CA GLU A 28 -3.81 -68.02 -40.32
C GLU A 28 -4.30 -67.09 -39.20
N ARG A 29 -4.39 -67.62 -37.98
CA ARG A 29 -4.78 -66.82 -36.82
C ARG A 29 -3.81 -65.67 -36.55
N VAL A 30 -2.49 -65.92 -36.68
CA VAL A 30 -1.47 -64.88 -36.52
C VAL A 30 -1.60 -63.85 -37.64
N ARG A 31 -1.70 -64.27 -38.91
CA ARG A 31 -1.86 -63.36 -40.05
C ARG A 31 -3.09 -62.47 -39.94
N ASN A 32 -4.20 -63.02 -39.44
CA ASN A 32 -5.46 -62.29 -39.31
C ASN A 32 -5.52 -61.35 -38.09
N LYS A 33 -4.64 -61.53 -37.09
CA LYS A 33 -4.71 -60.80 -35.82
C LYS A 33 -3.48 -59.95 -35.50
N LEU A 34 -2.36 -60.19 -36.18
CA LEU A 34 -1.13 -59.43 -35.98
C LEU A 34 -0.99 -58.39 -37.10
N HIS A 35 -1.25 -57.14 -36.75
CA HIS A 35 -0.96 -55.99 -37.60
C HIS A 35 0.32 -55.32 -37.12
N ILE A 36 1.28 -55.13 -38.02
CA ILE A 36 2.57 -54.50 -37.72
C ILE A 36 2.59 -53.14 -38.42
N VAL A 37 2.81 -52.07 -37.64
CA VAL A 37 2.97 -50.71 -38.17
C VAL A 37 4.41 -50.27 -37.92
N LEU A 38 5.08 -49.81 -38.98
CA LEU A 38 6.46 -49.36 -38.93
C LEU A 38 6.52 -47.86 -39.22
N ALA A 39 6.87 -47.06 -38.23
CA ALA A 39 7.16 -45.64 -38.40
C ALA A 39 8.66 -45.46 -38.64
N MET A 40 9.05 -45.10 -39.86
CA MET A 40 10.45 -44.98 -40.25
C MET A 40 10.72 -43.63 -40.90
N SER A 41 11.86 -43.02 -40.57
CA SER A 41 12.26 -41.77 -41.20
C SER A 41 12.80 -42.04 -42.61
N PRO A 42 12.35 -41.30 -43.64
CA PRO A 42 12.93 -41.35 -44.98
C PRO A 42 14.30 -40.64 -45.05
N SER A 43 14.69 -39.92 -44.00
CA SER A 43 15.96 -39.18 -43.97
C SER A 43 17.16 -40.12 -43.88
N GLY A 44 18.15 -39.88 -44.74
CA GLY A 44 19.38 -40.68 -44.80
C GLY A 44 19.24 -41.96 -45.64
N SER A 45 20.25 -42.84 -45.56
CA SER A 45 20.32 -44.06 -46.38
C SER A 45 19.81 -45.32 -45.69
N THR A 46 19.53 -45.27 -44.39
CA THR A 46 19.19 -46.44 -43.57
C THR A 46 17.90 -47.12 -44.00
N LEU A 47 16.85 -46.35 -44.29
CA LEU A 47 15.58 -46.92 -44.74
C LEU A 47 15.74 -47.62 -46.09
N ALA A 48 16.39 -46.97 -47.05
CA ALA A 48 16.68 -47.55 -48.36
C ALA A 48 17.49 -48.86 -48.26
N LEU A 49 18.51 -48.89 -47.40
CA LEU A 49 19.31 -50.09 -47.16
C LEU A 49 18.47 -51.23 -46.57
N ARG A 50 17.59 -50.94 -45.60
CA ARG A 50 16.69 -51.94 -45.01
C ARG A 50 15.69 -52.47 -46.04
N CYS A 51 15.08 -51.60 -46.82
CA CYS A 51 14.17 -52.00 -47.90
C CYS A 51 14.85 -52.89 -48.95
N ARG A 52 16.12 -52.62 -49.29
CA ARG A 52 16.90 -53.47 -50.20
C ARG A 52 17.24 -54.82 -49.60
N ASN A 53 17.62 -54.85 -48.32
CA ASN A 53 17.96 -56.09 -47.62
C ASN A 53 16.73 -56.94 -47.31
N PHE A 54 15.55 -56.32 -47.16
CA PHE A 54 14.28 -56.98 -46.79
C PHE A 54 13.13 -56.56 -47.72
N PRO A 55 13.01 -57.14 -48.94
CA PRO A 55 11.98 -56.78 -49.91
C PRO A 55 10.53 -57.02 -49.42
N GLY A 56 10.36 -57.90 -48.42
CA GLY A 56 9.09 -58.14 -47.74
C GLY A 56 8.49 -56.89 -47.10
N MET A 57 9.32 -55.91 -46.73
CA MET A 57 8.86 -54.64 -46.14
C MET A 57 8.08 -53.78 -47.14
N ILE A 58 8.41 -53.83 -48.43
CA ILE A 58 7.72 -53.05 -49.46
C ILE A 58 6.57 -53.86 -50.05
N SER A 59 6.77 -55.16 -50.28
CA SER A 59 5.76 -56.01 -50.93
C SER A 59 4.60 -56.42 -50.01
N GLY A 60 4.85 -56.54 -48.70
CA GLY A 60 3.86 -56.99 -47.72
C GLY A 60 3.22 -55.88 -46.88
N ALA A 61 3.57 -54.61 -47.12
CA ALA A 61 3.05 -53.49 -46.36
C ALA A 61 2.43 -52.43 -47.27
N VAL A 62 1.47 -51.69 -46.74
CA VAL A 62 0.94 -50.47 -47.36
C VAL A 62 1.84 -49.31 -46.94
N ILE A 63 2.30 -48.53 -47.92
CA ILE A 63 3.15 -47.36 -47.68
C ILE A 63 2.26 -46.13 -47.55
N ASP A 64 2.33 -45.47 -46.40
CA ASP A 64 1.69 -44.18 -46.15
C ASP A 64 2.77 -43.10 -46.01
N TRP A 65 2.62 -42.01 -46.76
CA TRP A 65 3.60 -40.92 -46.81
C TRP A 65 3.15 -39.77 -45.91
N TYR A 66 3.98 -39.44 -44.92
CA TYR A 66 3.72 -38.29 -44.05
C TYR A 66 4.31 -37.02 -44.64
N PHE A 67 3.46 -36.22 -45.29
CA PHE A 67 3.86 -34.95 -45.88
C PHE A 67 3.89 -33.82 -44.86
N THR A 68 4.63 -32.76 -45.19
CA THR A 68 4.60 -31.49 -44.46
C THR A 68 3.18 -30.92 -44.45
N TRP A 69 2.79 -30.30 -43.35
CA TRP A 69 1.46 -29.72 -43.23
C TRP A 69 1.27 -28.56 -44.21
N PRO A 70 0.19 -28.57 -45.01
CA PRO A 70 -0.17 -27.42 -45.85
C PRO A 70 -0.63 -26.25 -44.98
N GLU A 71 -0.73 -25.08 -45.60
CA GLU A 71 -1.17 -23.84 -44.93
C GLU A 71 -2.50 -24.03 -44.18
N ASP A 72 -3.51 -24.60 -44.84
CA ASP A 72 -4.83 -24.85 -44.24
C ASP A 72 -4.75 -25.71 -42.96
N ALA A 73 -3.84 -26.69 -42.93
CA ALA A 73 -3.64 -27.53 -41.77
C ALA A 73 -2.93 -26.76 -40.65
N LEU A 74 -1.91 -25.96 -40.98
CA LEU A 74 -1.21 -25.10 -40.02
C LEU A 74 -2.15 -24.08 -39.39
N THR A 75 -3.05 -23.49 -40.18
CA THR A 75 -4.08 -22.55 -39.75
C THR A 75 -5.05 -23.21 -38.78
N LYS A 76 -5.64 -24.37 -39.16
CA LYS A 76 -6.56 -25.11 -38.29
C LYS A 76 -5.93 -25.55 -36.97
N VAL A 77 -4.67 -25.99 -37.02
CA VAL A 77 -3.93 -26.38 -35.81
C VAL A 77 -3.71 -25.15 -34.92
N ALA A 78 -3.24 -24.04 -35.48
CA ALA A 78 -3.06 -22.80 -34.71
C ALA A 78 -4.37 -22.32 -34.10
N ASP A 79 -5.47 -22.27 -34.86
CA ASP A 79 -6.78 -21.85 -34.34
C ASP A 79 -7.26 -22.76 -33.20
N PHE A 80 -7.13 -24.08 -33.36
CA PHE A 80 -7.47 -25.03 -32.31
C PHE A 80 -6.69 -24.76 -31.02
N PHE A 81 -5.36 -24.63 -31.11
CA PHE A 81 -4.55 -24.37 -29.93
C PHE A 81 -4.79 -22.96 -29.37
N LEU A 82 -5.04 -21.95 -30.19
CA LEU A 82 -5.29 -20.58 -29.72
C LEU A 82 -6.67 -20.40 -29.09
N THR A 83 -7.59 -21.36 -29.23
CA THR A 83 -8.94 -21.28 -28.65
C THR A 83 -8.91 -21.10 -27.12
N GLU A 84 -7.97 -21.73 -26.44
CA GLU A 84 -7.81 -21.67 -24.97
C GLU A 84 -7.17 -20.35 -24.49
N VAL A 85 -6.68 -19.53 -25.41
CA VAL A 85 -5.86 -18.35 -25.10
C VAL A 85 -6.72 -17.09 -25.15
N LYS A 86 -6.51 -16.16 -24.21
CA LYS A 86 -7.20 -14.85 -24.13
C LYS A 86 -6.73 -13.85 -25.21
N VAL A 87 -6.65 -14.29 -26.47
CA VAL A 87 -6.42 -13.38 -27.59
C VAL A 87 -7.74 -12.69 -27.92
N ARG A 88 -7.70 -11.37 -28.18
CA ARG A 88 -8.87 -10.63 -28.67
C ARG A 88 -9.31 -11.20 -30.01
N GLU A 89 -10.62 -11.37 -30.19
CA GLU A 89 -11.16 -12.01 -31.39
C GLU A 89 -10.79 -11.27 -32.69
N SER A 90 -10.68 -9.94 -32.65
CA SER A 90 -10.24 -9.12 -33.80
C SER A 90 -8.81 -9.41 -34.23
N GLU A 91 -7.93 -9.75 -33.28
CA GLU A 91 -6.50 -9.96 -33.53
C GLU A 91 -6.16 -11.43 -33.83
N ARG A 92 -7.09 -12.35 -33.51
CA ARG A 92 -6.87 -13.79 -33.61
C ARG A 92 -6.44 -14.21 -35.01
N ALA A 93 -7.15 -13.74 -36.03
CA ALA A 93 -6.83 -14.06 -37.43
C ALA A 93 -5.42 -13.57 -37.82
N GLY A 94 -5.03 -12.38 -37.36
CA GLY A 94 -3.69 -11.84 -37.58
C GLY A 94 -2.59 -12.65 -36.89
N VAL A 95 -2.84 -13.09 -35.65
CA VAL A 95 -1.90 -13.93 -34.89
C VAL A 95 -1.75 -15.30 -35.57
N THR A 96 -2.86 -15.96 -35.92
CA THR A 96 -2.83 -17.24 -36.65
C THR A 96 -2.04 -17.11 -37.96
N SER A 97 -2.36 -16.12 -38.78
CA SER A 97 -1.67 -15.86 -40.05
C SER A 97 -0.16 -15.65 -39.85
N HIS A 98 0.24 -14.90 -38.81
CA HIS A 98 1.64 -14.71 -38.50
C HIS A 98 2.35 -16.00 -38.07
N LEU A 99 1.71 -16.83 -37.23
CA LEU A 99 2.29 -18.10 -36.78
C LEU A 99 2.55 -19.03 -37.97
N VAL A 100 1.58 -19.13 -38.88
CA VAL A 100 1.67 -19.94 -40.11
C VAL A 100 2.79 -19.42 -41.01
N CYS A 101 2.80 -18.11 -41.28
CA CYS A 101 3.80 -17.45 -42.11
C CYS A 101 5.22 -17.69 -41.58
N ALA A 102 5.44 -17.46 -40.27
CA ALA A 102 6.74 -17.66 -39.65
C ALA A 102 7.25 -19.11 -39.78
N HIS A 103 6.36 -20.10 -39.62
CA HIS A 103 6.75 -21.50 -39.79
C HIS A 103 7.12 -21.82 -41.24
N GLN A 104 6.33 -21.34 -42.22
CA GLN A 104 6.60 -21.54 -43.64
C GLN A 104 7.89 -20.83 -44.11
N GLU A 105 8.19 -19.66 -43.55
CA GLU A 105 9.46 -18.98 -43.80
C GLU A 105 10.65 -19.81 -43.32
N VAL A 106 10.57 -20.38 -42.11
CA VAL A 106 11.63 -21.25 -41.58
C VAL A 106 11.79 -22.51 -42.45
N MET A 107 10.69 -23.11 -42.92
CA MET A 107 10.72 -24.21 -43.89
C MET A 107 11.45 -23.83 -45.19
N THR A 108 11.29 -22.58 -45.65
CA THR A 108 11.94 -22.07 -46.88
C THR A 108 13.40 -21.71 -46.66
N LEU A 109 13.77 -21.24 -45.46
CA LEU A 109 15.12 -20.83 -45.11
C LEU A 109 16.02 -22.01 -44.73
N ALA A 110 15.48 -23.07 -44.14
CA ALA A 110 16.27 -24.21 -43.68
C ALA A 110 17.10 -24.88 -44.80
N PRO A 111 16.58 -25.11 -46.03
CA PRO A 111 17.38 -25.61 -47.15
C PRO A 111 18.51 -24.65 -47.54
N LYS A 112 18.22 -23.34 -47.61
CA LYS A 112 19.22 -22.30 -47.95
C LYS A 112 20.35 -22.26 -46.91
N PHE A 113 19.99 -22.37 -45.64
CA PHE A 113 20.96 -22.43 -44.54
C PHE A 113 21.87 -23.66 -44.64
N SER A 114 21.30 -24.82 -44.98
CA SER A 114 22.04 -26.05 -45.23
C SER A 114 23.01 -25.93 -46.41
N GLU A 115 22.58 -25.32 -47.51
CA GLU A 115 23.42 -25.13 -48.70
C GLU A 115 24.58 -24.16 -48.43
N GLN A 116 24.28 -23.02 -47.80
CA GLN A 116 25.26 -21.95 -47.60
C GLN A 116 26.28 -22.27 -46.50
N LEU A 117 25.83 -22.82 -45.37
CA LEU A 117 26.68 -23.03 -44.20
C LEU A 117 27.04 -24.49 -43.97
N ARG A 118 26.56 -25.41 -44.82
CA ARG A 118 26.75 -26.86 -44.66
C ARG A 118 26.26 -27.38 -43.30
N ARG A 119 25.23 -26.72 -42.73
CA ARG A 119 24.62 -27.08 -41.45
C ARG A 119 23.17 -27.45 -41.67
N PHE A 120 22.86 -28.72 -41.48
CA PHE A 120 21.50 -29.23 -41.66
C PHE A 120 20.61 -28.86 -40.46
N TYR A 121 19.43 -28.32 -40.75
CA TYR A 121 18.40 -28.01 -39.75
C TYR A 121 17.08 -28.67 -40.17
N SER A 122 16.54 -29.53 -39.31
CA SER A 122 15.26 -30.19 -39.54
C SER A 122 14.13 -29.35 -38.99
N VAL A 123 13.12 -29.11 -39.81
CA VAL A 123 11.88 -28.46 -39.40
C VAL A 123 10.79 -29.52 -39.39
N THR A 124 10.11 -29.68 -38.25
CA THR A 124 9.07 -30.70 -38.04
C THR A 124 7.79 -30.04 -37.53
N PRO A 125 6.62 -30.68 -37.69
CA PRO A 125 5.38 -30.19 -37.08
C PRO A 125 5.49 -30.02 -35.56
N LYS A 126 6.34 -30.80 -34.88
CA LYS A 126 6.62 -30.62 -33.45
C LYS A 126 7.21 -29.24 -33.15
N ASN A 127 8.10 -28.73 -34.00
CA ASN A 127 8.66 -27.38 -33.83
C ASN A 127 7.56 -26.30 -33.92
N TYR A 128 6.55 -26.48 -34.78
CA TYR A 128 5.40 -25.58 -34.87
C TYR A 128 4.54 -25.62 -33.60
N LEU A 129 4.27 -26.81 -33.08
CA LEU A 129 3.52 -26.97 -31.82
C LEU A 129 4.27 -26.36 -30.63
N ASP A 130 5.60 -26.50 -30.60
CA ASP A 130 6.44 -25.88 -29.56
C ASP A 130 6.45 -24.35 -29.70
N PHE A 131 6.47 -23.84 -30.93
CA PHE A 131 6.36 -22.39 -31.18
C PHE A 131 5.03 -21.82 -30.65
N ILE A 132 3.90 -22.47 -30.95
CA ILE A 132 2.59 -22.08 -30.41
C ILE A 132 2.59 -22.16 -28.88
N SER A 133 3.13 -23.23 -28.30
CA SER A 133 3.19 -23.42 -26.84
C SER A 133 4.01 -22.32 -26.17
N ASN A 134 5.14 -21.94 -26.75
CA ASN A 134 5.98 -20.85 -26.27
C ASN A 134 5.26 -19.50 -26.38
N TYR A 135 4.54 -19.25 -27.48
CA TYR A 135 3.72 -18.05 -27.63
C TYR A 135 2.68 -17.95 -26.50
N LYS A 136 1.96 -19.05 -26.19
CA LYS A 136 1.00 -19.10 -25.08
C LYS A 136 1.64 -18.74 -23.75
N ALA A 137 2.74 -19.40 -23.40
CA ALA A 137 3.43 -19.20 -22.13
C ALA A 137 3.96 -17.76 -22.00
N GLN A 138 4.50 -17.22 -23.09
CA GLN A 138 5.02 -15.86 -23.13
C GLN A 138 3.90 -14.81 -23.00
N LEU A 139 2.76 -15.03 -23.65
CA LEU A 139 1.61 -14.14 -23.54
C LEU A 139 1.09 -14.09 -22.11
N GLU A 140 0.86 -15.23 -21.47
CA GLU A 140 0.40 -15.31 -20.08
C GLU A 140 1.38 -14.61 -19.12
N THR A 141 2.69 -14.83 -19.30
CA THR A 141 3.73 -14.18 -18.50
C THR A 141 3.71 -12.66 -18.67
N ASN A 142 3.56 -12.18 -19.90
CA ASN A 142 3.53 -10.76 -20.21
C ASN A 142 2.25 -10.10 -19.70
N GLU A 143 1.10 -10.76 -19.82
CA GLU A 143 -0.18 -10.29 -19.28
C GLU A 143 -0.08 -10.08 -17.77
N LYS A 144 0.39 -11.08 -17.02
CA LYS A 144 0.60 -10.96 -15.56
C LYS A 144 1.52 -9.81 -15.21
N ARG A 145 2.62 -9.64 -15.95
CA ARG A 145 3.58 -8.55 -15.74
C ARG A 145 2.93 -7.18 -15.97
N VAL A 146 2.12 -7.05 -17.02
CA VAL A 146 1.42 -5.80 -17.35
C VAL A 146 0.33 -5.51 -16.31
N GLU A 147 -0.44 -6.51 -15.92
CA GLU A 147 -1.49 -6.39 -14.90
C GLU A 147 -0.90 -5.95 -13.55
N GLN A 148 0.22 -6.53 -13.12
CA GLN A 148 0.94 -6.08 -11.92
C GLN A 148 1.39 -4.62 -12.02
N ALA A 149 1.86 -4.19 -13.19
CA ALA A 149 2.26 -2.81 -13.41
C ALA A 149 1.07 -1.84 -13.37
N ILE A 150 -0.07 -2.23 -13.95
CA ILE A 150 -1.33 -1.48 -13.89
C ILE A 150 -1.79 -1.34 -12.44
N ASN A 151 -1.88 -2.44 -11.70
CA ASN A 151 -2.32 -2.42 -10.29
C ASN A 151 -1.42 -1.54 -9.41
N ARG A 152 -0.10 -1.57 -9.65
CA ARG A 152 0.85 -0.69 -8.97
C ARG A 152 0.59 0.79 -9.28
N LEU A 153 0.37 1.11 -10.55
CA LEU A 153 0.08 2.49 -10.98
C LEU A 153 -1.26 2.98 -10.43
N GLU A 154 -2.28 2.14 -10.44
CA GLU A 154 -3.61 2.44 -9.89
C GLU A 154 -3.53 2.70 -8.37
N GLY A 155 -2.78 1.88 -7.63
CA GLY A 155 -2.53 2.13 -6.21
C GLY A 155 -1.79 3.44 -5.97
N GLY A 156 -0.77 3.75 -6.79
CA GLY A 156 -0.05 5.03 -6.73
C GLY A 156 -0.95 6.23 -7.03
N LEU A 157 -1.77 6.14 -8.09
CA LEU A 157 -2.73 7.16 -8.47
C LEU A 157 -3.75 7.42 -7.35
N THR A 158 -4.27 6.36 -6.73
CA THR A 158 -5.18 6.45 -5.59
C THR A 158 -4.55 7.23 -4.44
N LYS A 159 -3.27 6.95 -4.12
CA LYS A 159 -2.55 7.68 -3.07
C LYS A 159 -2.31 9.16 -3.42
N LEU A 160 -2.06 9.47 -4.69
CA LEU A 160 -1.95 10.86 -5.14
C LEU A 160 -3.27 11.62 -5.00
N VAL A 161 -4.39 10.99 -5.35
CA VAL A 161 -5.73 11.58 -5.21
C VAL A 161 -6.09 11.78 -3.73
N GLU A 162 -5.79 10.81 -2.87
CA GLU A 162 -5.96 10.93 -1.41
C GLU A 162 -5.15 12.10 -0.84
N ALA A 163 -3.88 12.22 -1.24
CA ALA A 163 -3.00 13.30 -0.79
C ALA A 163 -3.48 14.68 -1.27
N ALA A 164 -3.90 14.80 -2.54
CA ALA A 164 -4.47 16.04 -3.07
C ALA A 164 -5.71 16.47 -2.27
N THR A 165 -6.62 15.53 -2.02
CA THR A 165 -7.83 15.78 -1.22
C THR A 165 -7.50 16.20 0.22
N ALA A 166 -6.46 15.60 0.83
CA ALA A 166 -6.01 15.97 2.16
C ALA A 166 -5.42 17.38 2.19
N VAL A 167 -4.62 17.75 1.19
CA VAL A 167 -4.06 19.11 1.05
C VAL A 167 -5.17 20.14 0.88
N ASP A 168 -6.18 19.86 0.05
CA ASP A 168 -7.33 20.75 -0.13
C ASP A 168 -8.07 21.00 1.19
N ARG A 169 -8.28 19.95 2.01
CA ARG A 169 -8.88 20.09 3.34
C ARG A 169 -8.00 20.92 4.28
N MET A 170 -6.68 20.67 4.29
CA MET A 170 -5.75 21.45 5.12
C MET A 170 -5.72 22.92 4.71
N GLN A 171 -5.79 23.22 3.42
CA GLN A 171 -5.86 24.59 2.89
C GLN A 171 -7.10 25.33 3.44
N VAL A 172 -8.26 24.68 3.43
CA VAL A 172 -9.51 25.22 3.98
C VAL A 172 -9.37 25.49 5.49
N ASP A 173 -8.86 24.54 6.26
CA ASP A 173 -8.70 24.71 7.71
C ASP A 173 -7.65 25.77 8.07
N LEU A 174 -6.55 25.86 7.30
CA LEU A 174 -5.53 26.88 7.47
C LEU A 174 -6.11 28.28 7.25
N SER A 175 -6.96 28.45 6.24
CA SER A 175 -7.61 29.73 5.95
C SER A 175 -8.49 30.20 7.12
N LYS A 176 -9.29 29.30 7.70
CA LYS A 176 -10.11 29.58 8.89
C LYS A 176 -9.26 29.92 10.10
N LYS A 177 -8.20 29.13 10.37
CA LYS A 177 -7.31 29.35 11.51
C LYS A 177 -6.53 30.66 11.40
N LYS A 178 -6.12 31.09 10.19
CA LYS A 178 -5.44 32.38 9.99
C LYS A 178 -6.31 33.57 10.44
N VAL A 179 -7.61 33.56 10.13
CA VAL A 179 -8.54 34.61 10.56
C VAL A 179 -8.66 34.64 12.08
N ILE A 180 -8.87 33.47 12.71
CA ILE A 180 -8.99 33.36 14.17
C ILE A 180 -7.71 33.84 14.87
N VAL A 181 -6.54 33.45 14.35
CA VAL A 181 -5.25 33.89 14.92
C VAL A 181 -5.12 35.40 14.83
N ALA A 182 -5.43 36.02 13.69
CA ALA A 182 -5.37 37.48 13.53
C ALA A 182 -6.28 38.21 14.54
N GLU A 183 -7.52 37.77 14.69
CA GLU A 183 -8.48 38.34 15.65
C GLU A 183 -7.99 38.20 17.09
N LYS A 184 -7.50 37.01 17.46
CA LYS A 184 -6.96 36.76 18.82
C LYS A 184 -5.69 37.55 19.08
N THR A 185 -4.80 37.67 18.10
CA THR A 185 -3.61 38.51 18.20
C THR A 185 -4.01 39.95 18.47
N GLU A 186 -4.94 40.53 17.71
CA GLU A 186 -5.42 41.90 17.95
C GLU A 186 -6.02 42.07 19.35
N THR A 187 -6.81 41.08 19.80
CA THR A 187 -7.40 41.10 21.15
C THR A 187 -6.33 41.07 22.23
N VAL A 188 -5.29 40.23 22.07
CA VAL A 188 -4.16 40.13 23.01
C VAL A 188 -3.34 41.42 23.00
N THR A 189 -3.10 42.04 21.85
CA THR A 189 -2.39 43.33 21.77
C THR A 189 -3.15 44.42 22.54
N LYS A 190 -4.47 44.54 22.35
CA LYS A 190 -5.32 45.47 23.10
C LYS A 190 -5.32 45.18 24.62
N LEU A 191 -5.29 43.92 25.00
CA LEU A 191 -5.22 43.52 26.41
C LEU A 191 -3.88 43.91 27.03
N ILE A 192 -2.76 43.68 26.32
CA ILE A 192 -1.42 44.08 26.74
C ILE A 192 -1.37 45.60 26.94
N GLU A 193 -1.86 46.38 25.99
CA GLU A 193 -1.93 47.85 26.09
C GLU A 193 -2.69 48.31 27.34
N ASN A 194 -3.87 47.74 27.59
CA ASN A 194 -4.66 48.02 28.79
C ASN A 194 -3.94 47.62 30.08
N ILE A 195 -3.27 46.47 30.10
CA ILE A 195 -2.49 46.02 31.26
C ILE A 195 -1.32 46.97 31.51
N THR A 196 -0.58 47.37 30.47
CA THR A 196 0.52 48.33 30.61
C THR A 196 0.04 49.68 31.13
N ALA A 197 -1.10 50.18 30.64
CA ALA A 197 -1.69 51.42 31.13
C ALA A 197 -2.13 51.31 32.60
N LYS A 198 -2.84 50.24 32.96
CA LYS A 198 -3.26 49.99 34.35
C LYS A 198 -2.07 49.77 35.28
N LYS A 199 -1.02 49.08 34.82
CA LYS A 199 0.21 48.86 35.60
C LYS A 199 0.92 50.19 35.88
N ALA A 200 1.04 51.08 34.88
CA ALA A 200 1.62 52.40 35.10
C ALA A 200 0.85 53.21 36.15
N ILE A 201 -0.50 53.17 36.13
CA ILE A 201 -1.32 53.81 37.16
C ILE A 201 -1.10 53.18 38.53
N ALA A 202 -1.09 51.84 38.60
CA ALA A 202 -0.86 51.11 39.84
C ALA A 202 0.53 51.39 40.43
N ASP A 203 1.58 51.49 39.59
CA ASP A 203 2.93 51.82 40.02
C ASP A 203 3.01 53.25 40.60
N VAL A 204 2.31 54.22 40.00
CA VAL A 204 2.18 55.58 40.55
C VAL A 204 1.43 55.58 41.88
N GLN A 205 0.28 54.89 41.96
CA GLN A 205 -0.49 54.77 43.19
C GLN A 205 0.29 54.05 44.30
N GLN A 206 1.06 53.02 43.96
CA GLN A 206 1.93 52.32 44.90
C GLN A 206 3.01 53.27 45.44
N ALA A 207 3.66 54.05 44.57
CA ALA A 207 4.64 55.05 45.00
C ALA A 207 4.00 56.11 45.93
N GLU A 208 2.81 56.63 45.60
CA GLU A 208 2.07 57.56 46.44
C GLU A 208 1.66 56.95 47.79
N ALA A 209 1.18 55.70 47.80
CA ALA A 209 0.82 54.99 49.02
C ALA A 209 2.03 54.80 49.93
N THR A 210 3.18 54.46 49.37
CA THR A 210 4.44 54.28 50.13
C THR A 210 4.90 55.60 50.76
N VAL A 211 4.74 56.73 50.05
CA VAL A 211 5.02 58.08 50.61
C VAL A 211 4.04 58.41 51.74
N LYS A 212 2.74 58.21 51.52
CA LYS A 212 1.71 58.47 52.53
C LYS A 212 1.88 57.59 53.77
N GLU A 213 2.28 56.33 53.61
CA GLU A 213 2.59 55.42 54.71
C GLU A 213 3.78 55.93 55.54
N ARG A 214 4.85 56.39 54.88
CA ARG A 214 6.01 56.99 55.56
C ARG A 214 5.63 58.27 56.31
N ASP A 215 4.83 59.13 55.70
CA ASP A 215 4.42 60.39 56.31
C ASP A 215 3.44 60.16 57.48
N ALA A 216 2.51 59.20 57.35
CA ALA A 216 1.60 58.81 58.43
C ALA A 216 2.33 58.16 59.62
N THR A 217 3.34 57.31 59.36
CA THR A 217 4.16 56.72 60.44
C THR A 217 5.02 57.78 61.14
N ALA A 218 5.57 58.75 60.40
CA ALA A 218 6.27 59.88 60.98
C ALA A 218 5.35 60.77 61.82
N GLN A 219 4.13 61.07 61.33
CA GLN A 219 3.12 61.83 62.08
C GLN A 219 2.65 61.08 63.33
N ALA A 220 2.42 59.77 63.25
CA ALA A 220 2.05 58.95 64.41
C ALA A 220 3.14 59.00 65.49
N ALA A 221 4.42 58.89 65.11
CA ALA A 221 5.53 59.02 66.04
C ALA A 221 5.60 60.42 66.69
N MET A 222 5.34 61.49 65.92
CA MET A 222 5.27 62.85 66.50
C MET A 222 4.10 63.02 67.46
N ILE A 223 2.92 62.51 67.12
CA ILE A 223 1.73 62.54 67.96
C ILE A 223 1.97 61.79 69.27
N ASP A 224 2.64 60.62 69.22
CA ASP A 224 2.98 59.87 70.43
C ASP A 224 3.92 60.66 71.35
N VAL A 225 4.94 61.32 70.80
CA VAL A 225 5.84 62.20 71.57
C VAL A 225 5.10 63.39 72.17
N GLU A 226 4.22 64.05 71.42
CA GLU A 226 3.42 65.16 71.92
C GLU A 226 2.40 64.71 72.96
N LYS A 227 1.82 63.52 72.79
CA LYS A 227 0.89 62.92 73.74
C LYS A 227 1.58 62.59 75.07
N GLU A 228 2.80 62.06 75.04
CA GLU A 228 3.59 61.85 76.27
C GLU A 228 3.88 63.18 76.97
N LYS A 229 4.34 64.20 76.24
CA LYS A 229 4.58 65.55 76.80
C LYS A 229 3.31 66.16 77.40
N ALA A 230 2.17 66.03 76.72
CA ALA A 230 0.89 66.54 77.21
C ALA A 230 0.40 65.77 78.44
N ALA A 231 0.59 64.46 78.50
CA ALA A 231 0.26 63.64 79.67
C ALA A 231 1.13 64.01 80.88
N GLU A 232 2.42 64.31 80.66
CA GLU A 232 3.34 64.74 81.70
C GLU A 232 3.00 66.14 82.23
N ALA A 233 2.67 67.08 81.34
CA ALA A 233 2.17 68.41 81.72
C ALA A 233 0.84 68.35 82.48
N LEU A 234 -0.09 67.48 82.09
CA LEU A 234 -1.34 67.25 82.81
C LEU A 234 -1.08 66.69 84.22
N LYS A 235 -0.15 65.74 84.36
CA LYS A 235 0.25 65.17 85.65
C LYS A 235 0.90 66.20 86.58
N ALA A 236 1.63 67.17 86.02
CA ALA A 236 2.21 68.28 86.78
C ALA A 236 1.17 69.32 87.21
N ALA A 237 0.09 69.53 86.43
CA ALA A 237 -0.96 70.50 86.73
C ALA A 237 -2.04 69.95 87.68
N LEU A 238 -2.28 68.63 87.69
CA LEU A 238 -3.28 67.95 88.53
C LEU A 238 -3.17 68.29 90.04
N PRO A 239 -1.98 68.30 90.68
CA PRO A 239 -1.83 68.65 92.10
C PRO A 239 -2.26 70.08 92.42
N ALA A 240 -2.02 71.03 91.51
CA ALA A 240 -2.40 72.43 91.69
C ALA A 240 -3.92 72.62 91.59
N VAL A 241 -4.58 71.87 90.69
CA VAL A 241 -6.04 71.87 90.54
C VAL A 241 -6.73 71.19 91.72
N GLU A 242 -6.22 70.04 92.18
CA GLU A 242 -6.74 69.36 93.37
C GLU A 242 -6.51 70.14 94.67
N ALA A 243 -5.44 70.92 94.76
CA ALA A 243 -5.21 71.87 95.85
C ALA A 243 -6.20 73.05 95.80
N ALA A 244 -6.46 73.59 94.62
CA ALA A 244 -7.44 74.66 94.42
C ALA A 244 -8.89 74.18 94.69
N ALA A 245 -9.24 72.95 94.30
CA ALA A 245 -10.54 72.34 94.59
C ALA A 245 -10.76 72.13 96.10
N ARG A 246 -9.75 71.64 96.83
CA ARG A 246 -9.80 71.50 98.30
C ARG A 246 -9.87 72.84 99.03
N ALA A 247 -9.23 73.88 98.49
CA ALA A 247 -9.34 75.24 99.03
C ALA A 247 -10.72 75.87 98.80
N LEU A 248 -11.44 75.46 97.74
CA LEU A 248 -12.82 75.91 97.50
C LEU A 248 -13.83 75.23 98.43
N GLU A 249 -13.59 73.96 98.79
CA GLU A 249 -14.44 73.16 99.68
C GLU A 249 -14.35 73.59 101.17
N SER A 250 -13.27 74.28 101.58
CA SER A 250 -13.07 74.73 102.95
C SER A 250 -13.58 76.15 103.24
N ILE A 251 -14.26 76.81 102.28
CA ILE A 251 -14.79 78.17 102.46
C ILE A 251 -16.22 78.11 103.01
N ASP A 252 -16.39 78.58 104.24
CA ASP A 252 -17.68 78.74 104.92
C ASP A 252 -18.56 79.77 104.20
N LYS A 253 -19.83 79.39 103.94
CA LYS A 253 -20.82 80.23 103.23
C LYS A 253 -21.09 81.56 103.94
N ASN A 254 -20.82 81.65 105.24
CA ASN A 254 -20.98 82.90 106.00
C ASN A 254 -19.86 83.93 105.70
N ALA A 255 -18.64 83.50 105.34
CA ALA A 255 -17.53 84.40 104.97
C ALA A 255 -17.70 85.03 103.56
N ILE A 256 -18.42 84.35 102.65
CA ILE A 256 -18.73 84.87 101.30
C ILE A 256 -19.73 86.04 101.36
N ASN A 257 -20.60 86.08 102.38
CA ASN A 257 -21.59 87.15 102.55
C ASN A 257 -21.01 88.42 103.18
N GLU A 258 -19.90 88.36 103.93
CA GLU A 258 -19.25 89.54 104.51
C GLU A 258 -18.40 90.33 103.48
N VAL A 259 -17.75 89.66 102.52
CA VAL A 259 -16.96 90.33 101.46
C VAL A 259 -17.86 91.02 100.41
N LYS A 260 -19.11 90.59 100.26
CA LYS A 260 -20.08 91.22 99.34
C LYS A 260 -20.64 92.56 99.85
N ASN A 261 -20.52 92.84 101.16
CA ASN A 261 -21.11 94.02 101.81
C ASN A 261 -20.06 94.98 102.45
N MET A 262 -18.79 94.92 102.07
CA MET A 262 -17.79 95.93 102.46
C MET A 262 -17.62 97.05 101.41
N PRO A 263 -17.62 98.34 101.80
CA PRO A 263 -17.49 99.48 100.90
C PRO A 263 -16.03 99.76 100.50
N LYS A 264 -15.78 99.60 99.18
CA LYS A 264 -14.54 99.81 98.41
C LYS A 264 -13.30 99.03 98.86
#